data_AF-A0A538JHJ0-F1
#
_entry.id   AF-A0A538JHJ0-F1
#
_cell.length_a   1.000
_cell.length_b   1.000
_cell.length_c   1.000
_cell.angle_alpha   90.00
_cell.angle_beta   90.00
_cell.angle_gamma   90.00
#
_symmetry.space_group_name_H-M   'P 1'
#
loop_
_entity.id
_entity.type
_entity.pdbx_description
1 polymer ?
#
loop_
_entity_poly.entity_id
_entity_poly.type
_entity_poly.pdbx_seq_one_letter_code
_entity_poly.pdbx_strand_id
1 'polypeptide(L)'
;MSSGDGYSTDAARAAADREELGEWVAKFLRSPGSDNADLADLLSDKIRWWLGPVQVPLDQLNRLAGPPGAPVVRAIDEGDWRDDIDDLSRDIQAGLEPPPVIVSYRDDQLVLEDGNHRVEALRRAGANQAWAVIGFEDPDERARFVARSEAKQN
;
A
#
# COMPACT_ATOMS: atom_id res chain seq x y z
N MET A 1 -9.59 -7.54 18.99
CA MET A 1 -8.19 -7.18 19.27
C MET A 1 -7.95 -5.82 18.62
N SER A 2 -7.62 -4.78 19.39
CA SER A 2 -7.30 -3.46 18.82
C SER A 2 -5.89 -3.48 18.25
N SER A 3 -5.78 -3.66 16.95
CA SER A 3 -4.58 -3.28 16.20
C SER A 3 -4.75 -1.81 15.79
N GLY A 4 -4.44 -0.88 16.67
CA GLY A 4 -4.56 0.55 16.36
C GLY A 4 -4.18 1.32 17.61
N ASP A 5 -3.03 1.98 17.64
CA ASP A 5 -3.01 3.39 17.25
C ASP A 5 -1.85 3.80 16.31
N GLY A 6 -0.95 2.88 15.93
CA GLY A 6 0.30 3.26 15.23
C GLY A 6 0.27 3.23 13.70
N TYR A 7 -0.65 2.48 13.09
CA TYR A 7 -0.57 2.12 11.67
C TYR A 7 -1.87 2.38 10.90
N SER A 8 -2.44 3.58 11.07
CA SER A 8 -3.57 4.08 10.27
C SER A 8 -3.10 5.04 9.17
N THR A 9 -4.01 5.43 8.28
CA THR A 9 -3.77 6.53 7.33
C THR A 9 -3.39 7.82 8.06
N ASP A 10 -4.04 8.14 9.18
CA ASP A 10 -3.74 9.32 9.98
C ASP A 10 -2.33 9.26 10.59
N ALA A 11 -1.92 8.09 11.08
CA ALA A 11 -0.57 7.90 11.61
C ALA A 11 0.49 8.05 10.51
N ALA A 12 0.24 7.49 9.32
CA ALA A 12 1.11 7.68 8.16
C ALA A 12 1.19 9.15 7.74
N ARG A 13 0.06 9.87 7.76
CA ARG A 13 0.02 11.31 7.44
C ARG A 13 0.81 12.13 8.45
N ALA A 14 0.63 11.86 9.75
CA ALA A 14 1.41 12.50 10.80
C ALA A 14 2.91 12.21 10.69
N ALA A 15 3.30 11.00 10.24
CA ALA A 15 4.70 10.68 9.96
C ALA A 15 5.24 11.44 8.74
N ALA A 16 4.43 11.60 7.69
CA ALA A 16 4.79 12.38 6.51
C ALA A 16 5.04 13.86 6.85
N ASP A 17 4.19 14.45 7.69
CA ASP A 17 4.32 15.84 8.15
C ASP A 17 5.61 16.08 8.97
N ARG A 18 6.16 15.02 9.56
CA ARG A 18 7.43 15.04 10.29
C ARG A 18 8.64 14.56 9.49
N GLU A 19 8.47 14.27 8.20
CA GLU A 19 9.50 13.67 7.34
C GLU A 19 10.00 12.28 7.82
N GLU A 20 9.18 11.57 8.60
CA GLU A 20 9.49 10.28 9.23
C GLU A 20 8.83 9.10 8.50
N LEU A 21 8.28 9.32 7.30
CA LEU A 21 7.45 8.32 6.61
C LEU A 21 8.22 7.02 6.31
N GLY A 22 9.51 7.09 6.00
CA GLY A 22 10.33 5.89 5.80
C GLY A 22 10.49 5.04 7.06
N GLU A 23 10.67 5.67 8.22
CA GLU A 23 10.73 4.95 9.50
C GLU A 23 9.37 4.33 9.84
N TRP A 24 8.28 5.06 9.57
CA TRP A 24 6.93 4.55 9.74
C TRP A 24 6.69 3.31 8.86
N VAL A 25 7.10 3.32 7.59
CA VAL A 25 6.99 2.16 6.69
C VAL A 25 7.78 0.96 7.23
N ALA A 26 9.03 1.17 7.66
CA ALA A 26 9.85 0.09 8.20
C ALA A 26 9.23 -0.55 9.45
N LYS A 27 8.67 0.26 10.36
CA LYS A 27 7.97 -0.23 11.55
C LYS A 27 6.66 -0.94 11.20
N PHE A 28 5.90 -0.40 10.25
CA PHE A 28 4.65 -0.99 9.78
C PHE A 28 4.87 -2.38 9.19
N LEU A 29 5.85 -2.53 8.32
CA LEU A 29 6.18 -3.81 7.68
C LEU A 29 6.63 -4.87 8.68
N ARG A 30 7.29 -4.48 9.78
CA ARG A 30 7.65 -5.40 10.89
C ARG A 30 6.53 -5.64 11.89
N SER A 31 5.40 -4.96 11.76
CA SER A 31 4.29 -5.13 12.68
C SER A 31 3.60 -6.47 12.45
N PRO A 32 2.92 -7.05 13.47
CA PRO A 32 2.15 -8.28 13.31
C PRO A 32 1.07 -8.23 12.23
N GLY A 33 0.63 -7.03 11.82
CA GLY A 33 -0.39 -6.87 10.78
C GLY A 33 0.14 -6.95 9.35
N SER A 34 1.45 -6.79 9.15
CA SER A 34 2.10 -6.93 7.83
C SER A 34 3.03 -8.15 7.79
N ASP A 35 3.78 -8.38 8.88
CA ASP A 35 4.69 -9.52 9.07
C ASP A 35 5.72 -9.70 7.94
N ASN A 36 6.24 -8.59 7.43
CA ASN A 36 7.12 -8.50 6.26
C ASN A 36 8.46 -7.84 6.63
N ALA A 37 9.15 -8.38 7.64
CA ALA A 37 10.42 -7.82 8.13
C ALA A 37 11.54 -7.77 7.06
N ASP A 38 11.66 -8.80 6.22
CA ASP A 38 12.65 -8.82 5.13
C ASP A 38 12.37 -7.75 4.08
N LEU A 39 11.09 -7.49 3.78
CA LEU A 39 10.70 -6.39 2.90
C LEU A 39 11.00 -5.03 3.54
N ALA A 40 10.83 -4.91 4.86
CA ALA A 40 11.20 -3.71 5.60
C ALA A 40 12.69 -3.40 5.43
N ASP A 41 13.56 -4.41 5.57
CA ASP A 41 15.00 -4.26 5.35
C ASP A 41 15.33 -3.89 3.90
N LEU A 42 14.73 -4.58 2.93
CA LEU A 42 14.93 -4.32 1.51
C LEU A 42 14.55 -2.88 1.12
N LEU A 43 13.38 -2.42 1.51
CA LEU A 43 12.89 -1.08 1.17
C LEU A 43 13.64 0.00 1.94
N SER A 44 14.05 -0.26 3.19
CA SER A 44 14.89 0.67 3.96
C SER A 44 16.28 0.82 3.34
N ASP A 45 16.78 -0.16 2.60
CA ASP A 45 18.05 -0.06 1.87
C ASP A 45 17.90 0.63 0.51
N LYS A 46 16.82 0.38 -0.24
CA LYS A 46 16.65 0.90 -1.60
C LYS A 46 15.97 2.25 -1.69
N ILE A 47 14.92 2.45 -0.90
CA ILE A 47 14.07 3.63 -0.98
C ILE A 47 14.59 4.70 -0.03
N ARG A 48 14.74 5.92 -0.54
CA ARG A 48 15.14 7.09 0.27
C ARG A 48 14.11 8.20 0.25
N TRP A 49 13.20 8.20 -0.73
CA TRP A 49 12.19 9.24 -0.87
C TRP A 49 10.80 8.63 -0.79
N TRP A 50 9.98 9.17 0.09
CA TRP A 50 8.62 8.70 0.32
C TRP A 50 7.60 9.80 0.01
N LEU A 51 6.42 9.37 -0.42
CA LEU A 51 5.25 10.21 -0.66
C LEU A 51 4.03 9.50 -0.10
N GLY A 52 3.21 10.18 0.68
CA GLY A 52 1.94 9.63 1.10
C GLY A 52 1.51 10.06 2.50
N PRO A 53 0.39 9.50 2.99
CA PRO A 53 -0.50 8.63 2.23
C PRO A 53 -1.28 9.43 1.16
N VAL A 54 -1.39 8.88 -0.04
CA VAL A 54 -2.15 9.45 -1.17
C VAL A 54 -3.14 8.41 -1.71
N GLN A 55 -4.28 8.85 -2.25
CA GLN A 55 -5.23 7.93 -2.89
C GLN A 55 -4.75 7.55 -4.29
N VAL A 56 -4.68 6.26 -4.55
CA VAL A 56 -4.26 5.70 -5.84
C VAL A 56 -5.37 4.78 -6.38
N PRO A 57 -5.74 4.90 -7.66
CA PRO A 57 -6.66 3.97 -8.32
C PRO A 57 -6.14 2.52 -8.27
N LEU A 58 -7.01 1.58 -7.89
CA LEU A 58 -6.61 0.17 -7.75
C LEU A 58 -6.14 -0.45 -9.08
N ASP A 59 -6.61 0.05 -10.21
CA ASP A 59 -6.24 -0.40 -11.55
C ASP A 59 -4.84 0.06 -12.01
N GLN A 60 -4.23 1.02 -11.31
CA GLN A 60 -2.86 1.47 -11.55
C GLN A 60 -1.83 0.71 -10.73
N LEU A 61 -2.27 -0.10 -9.75
CA LEU A 61 -1.39 -0.89 -8.90
C LEU A 61 -0.99 -2.21 -9.61
N ASN A 62 0.30 -2.36 -9.89
CA ASN A 62 0.87 -3.61 -10.38
C ASN A 62 1.03 -4.56 -9.19
N ARG A 63 0.08 -5.48 -9.06
CA ARG A 63 0.04 -6.43 -7.94
C ARG A 63 1.06 -7.54 -8.12
N LEU A 64 1.85 -7.81 -7.10
CA LEU A 64 2.76 -8.96 -7.11
C LEU A 64 2.02 -10.27 -6.84
N ALA A 65 0.90 -10.24 -6.10
CA ALA A 65 0.16 -11.43 -5.75
C ALA A 65 -1.37 -11.24 -5.75
N GLY A 66 -2.10 -12.31 -6.02
CA GLY A 66 -3.55 -12.32 -5.90
C GLY A 66 -4.21 -13.61 -6.39
N PRO A 67 -5.55 -13.63 -6.43
CA PRO A 67 -6.29 -14.83 -6.78
C PRO A 67 -6.07 -15.21 -8.26
N PRO A 68 -6.32 -16.47 -8.64
CA PRO A 68 -6.28 -16.90 -10.03
C PRO A 68 -7.14 -15.99 -10.94
N GLY A 69 -6.56 -15.55 -12.06
CA GLY A 69 -7.24 -14.66 -13.01
C GLY A 69 -7.14 -13.16 -12.72
N ALA A 70 -6.53 -12.74 -11.60
CA ALA A 70 -6.14 -11.35 -11.38
C ALA A 70 -4.87 -10.99 -12.18
N PRO A 71 -4.67 -9.72 -12.58
CA PRO A 71 -3.44 -9.27 -13.23
C PRO A 71 -2.31 -9.16 -12.18
N VAL A 72 -1.77 -10.30 -11.76
CA VAL A 72 -0.76 -10.42 -10.68
C VAL A 72 0.48 -11.20 -11.15
N VAL A 73 1.65 -10.90 -10.58
CA VAL A 73 2.90 -11.63 -10.90
C VAL A 73 2.85 -13.09 -10.43
N ARG A 74 2.23 -13.35 -9.27
CA ARG A 74 2.07 -14.69 -8.68
C ARG A 74 0.62 -14.95 -8.27
N ALA A 75 0.00 -15.97 -8.87
CA ALA A 75 -1.28 -16.47 -8.40
C ALA A 75 -1.08 -17.27 -7.10
N ILE A 76 -1.94 -17.05 -6.11
CA ILE A 76 -1.97 -17.78 -4.83
C ILE A 76 -3.29 -18.57 -4.77
N ASP A 77 -3.23 -19.81 -4.24
CA ASP A 77 -4.41 -20.67 -4.08
C ASP A 77 -5.48 -19.97 -3.21
N GLU A 78 -6.74 -20.07 -3.61
CA GLU A 78 -7.85 -19.34 -3.00
C GLU A 78 -8.18 -19.82 -1.57
N GLY A 79 -7.81 -21.05 -1.20
CA GLY A 79 -8.17 -21.66 0.09
C GLY A 79 -7.60 -20.93 1.31
N ASP A 80 -6.31 -20.60 1.29
CA ASP A 80 -5.62 -19.89 2.38
C ASP A 80 -5.78 -18.35 2.28
N TRP A 81 -6.41 -17.85 1.21
CA TRP A 81 -6.54 -16.44 0.86
C TRP A 81 -7.93 -15.87 1.15
N ARG A 82 -8.97 -16.70 1.23
CA ARG A 82 -10.38 -16.25 1.23
C ARG A 82 -10.90 -15.75 2.57
N ASP A 83 -10.62 -16.45 3.67
CA ASP A 83 -11.30 -16.20 4.94
C ASP A 83 -10.93 -14.82 5.53
N ASP A 84 -9.65 -14.43 5.48
CA ASP A 84 -9.19 -13.12 5.96
C ASP A 84 -9.69 -11.93 5.10
N ILE A 85 -10.00 -12.17 3.83
CA ILE A 85 -10.41 -11.13 2.89
C ILE A 85 -11.89 -10.83 2.98
N ASP A 86 -12.73 -11.86 3.16
CA ASP A 86 -14.17 -11.67 3.25
C ASP A 86 -14.54 -10.96 4.56
N ASP A 87 -13.84 -11.24 5.66
CA ASP A 87 -13.98 -10.51 6.92
C ASP A 87 -13.55 -9.05 6.76
N LEU A 88 -12.35 -8.81 6.22
CA LEU A 88 -11.85 -7.45 5.98
C LEU A 88 -12.75 -6.67 5.01
N SER A 89 -13.27 -7.31 3.96
CA SER A 89 -14.19 -6.67 3.01
C SER A 89 -15.49 -6.24 3.67
N ARG A 90 -16.05 -7.06 4.57
CA ARG A 90 -17.26 -6.70 5.33
C ARG A 90 -17.00 -5.54 6.28
N ASP A 91 -15.86 -5.54 6.97
CA ASP A 91 -15.49 -4.45 7.87
C ASP A 91 -15.28 -3.15 7.09
N ILE A 92 -14.65 -3.19 5.91
CA ILE A 92 -14.51 -2.03 5.02
C ILE A 92 -15.88 -1.50 4.60
N GLN A 93 -16.81 -2.38 4.22
CA GLN A 93 -18.19 -1.98 3.91
C GLN A 93 -18.91 -1.38 5.13
N ALA A 94 -18.55 -1.79 6.34
CA ALA A 94 -19.04 -1.22 7.60
C ALA A 94 -18.36 0.10 8.00
N GLY A 95 -17.38 0.57 7.24
CA GLY A 95 -16.70 1.85 7.43
C GLY A 95 -15.28 1.75 8.00
N LEU A 96 -14.70 0.55 8.10
CA LEU A 96 -13.28 0.40 8.43
C LEU A 96 -12.42 0.99 7.30
N GLU A 97 -11.54 1.92 7.65
CA GLU A 97 -10.47 2.34 6.75
C GLU A 97 -9.23 1.46 6.98
N PRO A 98 -8.80 0.64 6.00
CA PRO A 98 -7.63 -0.19 6.17
C PRO A 98 -6.36 0.68 6.18
N PRO A 99 -5.27 0.22 6.82
CA PRO A 99 -3.97 0.87 6.73
C PRO A 99 -3.54 1.11 5.28
N PRO A 100 -2.73 2.14 4.98
CA PRO A 100 -2.29 2.40 3.62
C PRO A 100 -1.36 1.30 3.10
N VAL A 101 -1.50 0.96 1.82
CA VAL A 101 -0.65 -0.04 1.15
C VAL A 101 0.74 0.52 0.89
N ILE A 102 1.75 -0.35 0.80
CA ILE A 102 3.13 0.05 0.49
C ILE A 102 3.41 -0.21 -0.98
N VAL A 103 3.85 0.84 -1.67
CA VAL A 103 4.05 0.85 -3.11
C VAL A 103 5.46 1.35 -3.40
N SER A 104 6.15 0.74 -4.35
CA SER A 104 7.35 1.32 -4.96
C SER A 104 7.01 1.87 -6.34
N TYR A 105 7.63 2.99 -6.71
CA TYR A 105 7.61 3.48 -8.08
C TYR A 105 8.90 3.09 -8.77
N ARG A 106 8.81 2.25 -9.80
CA ARG A 106 9.95 1.80 -10.61
C ARG A 106 9.51 1.52 -12.04
N ASP A 107 10.38 1.78 -13.01
CA ASP A 107 10.10 1.55 -14.43
C ASP A 107 8.77 2.20 -14.90
N ASP A 108 8.50 3.43 -14.45
CA ASP A 108 7.24 4.18 -14.66
C ASP A 108 5.97 3.51 -14.09
N GLN A 109 6.11 2.48 -13.25
CA GLN A 109 5.02 1.67 -12.70
C GLN A 109 4.90 1.79 -11.18
N LEU A 110 3.65 1.79 -10.69
CA LEU A 110 3.35 1.62 -9.26
C LEU A 110 3.29 0.13 -8.96
N VAL A 111 4.25 -0.40 -8.22
CA VAL A 111 4.31 -1.81 -7.82
C VAL A 111 3.84 -1.96 -6.38
N LEU A 112 2.85 -2.82 -6.16
CA LEU A 112 2.32 -3.11 -4.83
C LEU A 112 3.25 -4.09 -4.10
N GLU A 113 4.08 -3.55 -3.21
CA GLU A 113 5.05 -4.31 -2.42
C GLU A 113 4.36 -5.01 -1.23
N ASP A 114 3.45 -4.30 -0.53
CA ASP A 114 2.67 -4.86 0.59
C ASP A 114 1.21 -4.40 0.56
N GLY A 115 0.29 -5.29 0.95
CA GLY A 115 -1.15 -5.00 1.03
C GLY A 115 -2.01 -5.64 -0.08
N ASN A 116 -1.56 -6.72 -0.72
CA ASN A 116 -2.34 -7.43 -1.74
C ASN A 116 -3.72 -7.92 -1.22
N HIS A 117 -3.81 -8.40 0.03
CA HIS A 117 -5.09 -8.73 0.67
C HIS A 117 -5.99 -7.50 0.84
N ARG A 118 -5.42 -6.36 1.28
CA ARG A 118 -6.15 -5.11 1.47
C ARG A 118 -6.71 -4.57 0.17
N VAL A 119 -5.93 -4.62 -0.92
CA VAL A 119 -6.41 -4.26 -2.27
C VAL A 119 -7.53 -5.17 -2.74
N GLU A 120 -7.43 -6.48 -2.50
CA GLU A 120 -8.49 -7.42 -2.85
C GLU A 120 -9.77 -7.18 -2.04
N ALA A 121 -9.65 -6.96 -0.72
CA ALA A 121 -10.77 -6.64 0.15
C ALA A 121 -11.44 -5.31 -0.24
N LEU A 122 -10.67 -4.26 -0.53
CA LEU A 122 -11.19 -3.00 -1.07
C LEU A 122 -11.96 -3.21 -2.37
N ARG A 123 -11.41 -4.00 -3.30
CA ARG A 123 -12.07 -4.32 -4.57
C ARG A 123 -13.41 -5.04 -4.35
N ARG A 124 -13.45 -6.03 -3.45
CA ARG A 124 -14.68 -6.76 -3.12
C ARG A 124 -15.71 -5.89 -2.38
N ALA A 125 -15.23 -4.94 -1.57
CA ALA A 125 -16.06 -3.95 -0.93
C ALA A 125 -16.64 -2.90 -1.91
N GLY A 126 -16.21 -2.90 -3.17
CA GLY A 126 -16.66 -1.96 -4.21
C GLY A 126 -15.87 -0.65 -4.27
N ALA A 127 -14.76 -0.55 -3.54
CA ALA A 127 -13.86 0.58 -3.65
C ALA A 127 -13.00 0.51 -4.93
N ASN A 128 -12.66 1.67 -5.47
CA ASN A 128 -11.82 1.81 -6.67
C ASN A 128 -10.46 2.47 -6.38
N GLN A 129 -10.20 2.83 -5.13
CA GLN A 129 -8.96 3.47 -4.68
C GLN A 129 -8.48 2.86 -3.37
N ALA A 130 -7.17 2.97 -3.13
CA ALA A 130 -6.53 2.69 -1.84
C ALA A 130 -5.70 3.89 -1.40
N TRP A 131 -5.58 4.10 -0.09
CA TRP A 131 -4.50 4.91 0.46
C TRP A 131 -3.19 4.17 0.27
N ALA A 132 -2.17 4.85 -0.25
CA ALA A 132 -0.86 4.29 -0.53
C ALA A 132 0.25 5.20 -0.03
N VAL A 133 1.33 4.58 0.47
CA VAL A 133 2.63 5.21 0.69
C VAL A 133 3.57 4.73 -0.41
N ILE A 134 4.06 5.67 -1.21
CA ILE A 134 4.84 5.43 -2.43
C ILE A 134 6.30 5.75 -2.17
N GLY A 135 7.18 4.77 -2.39
CA GLY A 135 8.62 4.88 -2.31
C GLY A 135 9.28 5.10 -3.67
N PHE A 136 10.32 5.93 -3.70
CA PHE A 136 11.13 6.22 -4.89
C PHE A 136 12.63 5.99 -4.57
N GLU A 137 13.36 5.46 -5.55
CA GLU A 137 14.82 5.33 -5.52
C GLU A 137 15.55 6.57 -6.07
N ASP A 138 14.83 7.51 -6.68
CA ASP A 138 15.38 8.76 -7.23
C ASP A 138 14.46 9.96 -6.87
N PRO A 139 15.00 11.06 -6.31
CA PRO A 139 14.22 12.26 -6.01
C PRO A 139 13.62 12.92 -7.27
N ASP A 140 14.29 12.81 -8.42
CA ASP A 140 13.81 13.35 -9.68
C ASP A 140 12.62 12.55 -10.20
N GLU A 141 12.60 11.23 -10.01
CA GLU A 141 11.42 10.39 -10.30
C GLU A 141 10.23 10.79 -9.44
N ARG A 142 10.46 11.01 -8.13
CA ARG A 142 9.42 11.53 -7.22
C ARG A 142 8.88 12.87 -7.70
N ALA A 143 9.76 13.82 -8.05
CA ALA A 143 9.35 15.14 -8.49
C ALA A 143 8.52 15.09 -9.79
N ARG A 144 8.95 14.28 -10.78
CA ARG A 144 8.20 14.06 -12.02
C ARG A 144 6.85 13.40 -11.77
N PHE A 145 6.79 12.43 -10.87
CA PHE A 145 5.54 11.76 -10.49
C PHE A 145 4.52 12.74 -9.91
N VAL A 146 4.95 13.60 -8.98
CA VAL A 146 4.10 14.64 -8.37
C VAL A 146 3.60 15.62 -9.44
N ALA A 147 4.49 16.18 -10.26
CA ALA A 147 4.11 17.13 -11.30
C ALA A 147 3.11 16.54 -12.32
N ARG A 148 3.28 15.27 -12.71
CA ARG A 148 2.36 14.56 -13.61
C ARG A 148 1.00 14.33 -12.96
N SER A 149 0.97 14.08 -11.66
CA SER A 149 -0.25 13.82 -10.90
C SER A 149 -1.08 15.09 -10.68
N GLU A 150 -0.43 16.23 -10.50
CA GLU A 150 -1.08 17.55 -10.43
C GLU A 150 -1.63 17.96 -11.80
N ALA A 151 -0.88 17.72 -12.89
CA ALA A 151 -1.32 18.06 -14.24
C ALA A 151 -2.54 17.25 -14.72
N LYS A 152 -2.77 16.05 -14.18
CA LYS A 152 -3.95 15.21 -14.51
C LYS A 152 -5.22 15.60 -13.75
N GLN A 153 -5.11 16.44 -12.73
CA GLN A 153 -6.23 16.89 -11.88
C GLN A 153 -6.81 18.24 -12.31
N ASN A 154 -6.14 18.95 -13.22
CA ASN A 154 -6.58 20.19 -13.87
C ASN A 154 -7.17 19.92 -15.27
#